data_AF-A0AAV6C7X2-F1
#
_entry.id   AF-A0AAV6C7X2-F1
#
_cell.length_a   1.000
_cell.length_b   1.000
_cell.length_c   1.000
_cell.angle_alpha   90.00
_cell.angle_beta   90.00
_cell.angle_gamma   90.00
#
_symmetry.space_group_name_H-M   'P 1'
#
loop_
_entity.id
_entity.type
_entity.pdbx_description
1 polymer ?
#
loop_
_entity_poly.entity_id
_entity_poly.type
_entity_poly.pdbx_seq_one_letter_code
_entity_poly.pdbx_strand_id
1 'polypeptide(L)'
;MGTQTHELEATLLISTSKRTGEVAAPREIFRDAARVQQSFTAEIERSALVWLAARLPAWAHSDHLTLLGFAAMFFAGAGYALTRWDRIGLLLATGCLALNWFGDSLDGTIARLRNRQRPRYGFYVDHMIDTAGGLFLMGGLALSGLMDWRIAMGMFIAFLMLSIESYLATYALGAFRLSHAKLGPTEIRILLAAGNLALWLHPAARVWGTPYRLFDFGGLIAIAGMGAMFVAAAIRHTRDLYRMEKLT
;
A
#
# COMPACT_ATOMS: atom_id res chain seq x y z
N MET A 1 5.07 34.98 60.63
CA MET A 1 5.52 35.63 59.37
C MET A 1 5.92 34.59 58.31
N GLY A 2 5.12 33.53 58.10
CA GLY A 2 5.50 32.43 57.20
C GLY A 2 4.38 31.90 56.29
N THR A 3 3.19 32.52 56.32
CA THR A 3 2.02 32.07 55.55
C THR A 3 1.73 32.92 54.31
N GLN A 4 2.27 34.14 54.19
CA GLN A 4 2.10 34.99 53.00
C GLN A 4 3.12 34.71 51.88
N THR A 5 4.27 34.13 52.20
CA THR A 5 5.31 33.79 51.21
C THR A 5 4.91 32.62 50.31
N HIS A 6 4.12 31.66 50.83
CA HIS A 6 3.67 30.50 50.04
C HIS A 6 2.53 30.83 49.05
N GLU A 7 1.68 31.83 49.33
CA GLU A 7 0.63 32.26 48.39
C GLU A 7 1.20 33.10 47.23
N LEU A 8 2.27 33.85 47.47
CA LEU A 8 2.98 34.61 46.43
C LEU A 8 3.78 33.70 45.49
N GLU A 9 4.41 32.63 45.98
CA GLU A 9 5.07 31.62 45.15
C GLU A 9 4.07 30.80 44.32
N ALA A 10 2.92 30.43 44.90
CA ALA A 10 1.86 29.75 44.16
C ALA A 10 1.26 30.64 43.05
N THR A 11 1.09 31.94 43.31
CA THR A 11 0.58 32.89 42.30
C THR A 11 1.60 33.17 41.19
N LEU A 12 2.91 33.16 41.48
CA LEU A 12 3.98 33.30 40.48
C LEU A 12 4.18 32.05 39.62
N LEU A 13 3.98 30.84 40.18
CA LEU A 13 3.99 29.57 39.42
C LEU A 13 2.78 29.44 38.48
N ILE A 14 1.61 29.93 38.89
CA ILE A 14 0.41 29.95 38.05
C ILE A 14 0.51 31.01 36.94
N SER A 15 1.23 32.12 37.19
CA SER A 15 1.49 33.18 36.20
C SER A 15 2.51 32.76 35.13
N THR A 16 3.51 31.96 35.49
CA THR A 16 4.52 31.45 34.54
C THR A 16 4.01 30.30 33.68
N SER A 17 3.06 29.48 34.16
CA SER A 17 2.40 28.45 33.34
C SER A 17 1.48 29.01 32.24
N LYS A 18 1.10 30.30 32.30
CA LYS A 18 0.25 30.95 31.30
C LYS A 18 1.02 31.59 30.12
N ARG A 19 2.37 31.51 30.08
CA ARG A 19 3.19 32.10 29.00
C ARG A 19 3.76 31.14 27.96
N THR A 20 3.44 29.85 28.02
CA THR A 20 3.64 28.92 26.90
C THR A 20 2.28 28.36 26.49
N GLY A 21 1.41 29.25 26.04
CA GLY A 21 0.13 28.93 25.42
C GLY A 21 0.29 28.40 24.01
N GLU A 22 1.09 27.34 23.83
CA GLU A 22 0.88 26.43 22.70
C GLU A 22 -0.05 25.35 23.22
N VAL A 23 -1.34 25.70 23.34
CA VAL A 23 -2.40 24.70 23.41
C VAL A 23 -2.34 24.00 22.06
N ALA A 24 -1.55 22.93 21.99
CA ALA A 24 -1.53 22.04 20.85
C ALA A 24 -3.00 21.72 20.56
N ALA A 25 -3.49 22.17 19.41
CA ALA A 25 -4.84 21.88 18.94
C ALA A 25 -5.09 20.38 19.17
N PRO A 26 -6.32 19.97 19.58
CA PRO A 26 -6.62 18.55 19.76
C PRO A 26 -6.16 17.86 18.48
N ARG A 27 -5.09 17.07 18.55
CA ARG A 27 -4.60 16.35 17.38
C ARG A 27 -5.78 15.47 17.01
N GLU A 28 -6.47 15.80 15.92
CA GLU A 28 -7.46 14.89 15.37
C GLU A 28 -6.79 13.52 15.32
N ILE A 29 -7.36 12.59 16.09
CA ILE A 29 -6.79 11.27 16.24
C ILE A 29 -6.95 10.67 14.85
N PHE A 30 -5.84 10.61 14.10
CA PHE A 30 -5.80 9.87 12.84
C PHE A 30 -6.16 8.43 13.21
N ARG A 31 -7.43 8.10 12.97
CA ARG A 31 -7.98 6.79 13.24
C ARG A 31 -7.61 5.96 12.04
N ASP A 32 -6.82 4.93 12.27
CA ASP A 32 -6.64 3.89 11.28
C ASP A 32 -8.01 3.42 10.85
N ALA A 33 -8.26 3.51 9.56
CA ALA A 33 -9.48 2.98 9.04
C ALA A 33 -9.50 1.47 9.23
N ALA A 34 -10.66 0.95 9.61
CA ALA A 34 -10.84 -0.47 9.79
C ALA A 34 -10.52 -1.20 8.48
N ARG A 35 -9.44 -1.99 8.47
CA ARG A 35 -9.04 -2.82 7.33
C ARG A 35 -10.09 -3.93 7.16
N VAL A 36 -11.12 -3.67 6.35
CA VAL A 36 -12.10 -4.68 5.95
C VAL A 36 -11.56 -5.40 4.72
N GLN A 37 -10.74 -6.42 4.93
CA GLN A 37 -10.18 -7.24 3.85
C GLN A 37 -11.13 -8.41 3.57
N GLN A 38 -12.03 -8.24 2.59
CA GLN A 38 -12.97 -9.27 2.11
C GLN A 38 -12.49 -9.88 0.78
N SER A 39 -11.22 -10.27 0.70
CA SER A 39 -10.65 -10.90 -0.50
C SER A 39 -10.80 -12.42 -0.45
N PHE A 40 -10.70 -13.09 -1.59
CA PHE A 40 -10.85 -14.55 -1.69
C PHE A 40 -9.83 -15.31 -0.82
N THR A 41 -8.62 -14.76 -0.70
CA THR A 41 -7.53 -15.37 0.08
C THR A 41 -7.47 -14.88 1.52
N ALA A 42 -8.34 -13.95 1.93
CA ALA A 42 -8.19 -13.21 3.17
C ALA A 42 -8.11 -14.08 4.43
N GLU A 43 -8.91 -15.15 4.53
CA GLU A 43 -8.94 -16.01 5.71
C GLU A 43 -7.67 -16.88 5.84
N ILE A 44 -7.21 -17.44 4.71
CA ILE A 44 -5.98 -18.24 4.64
C ILE A 44 -4.77 -17.34 4.89
N GLU A 45 -4.73 -16.18 4.22
CA GLU A 45 -3.68 -15.17 4.39
C GLU A 45 -3.59 -14.76 5.86
N ARG A 46 -4.71 -14.40 6.49
CA ARG A 46 -4.73 -13.99 7.90
C ARG A 46 -4.16 -15.08 8.83
N SER A 47 -4.57 -16.33 8.60
CA SER A 47 -4.10 -17.47 9.40
C SER A 47 -2.59 -17.67 9.22
N ALA A 48 -2.11 -17.61 7.99
CA ALA A 48 -0.68 -17.72 7.67
C ALA A 48 0.14 -16.57 8.29
N LEU A 49 -0.34 -15.33 8.22
CA LEU A 49 0.36 -14.16 8.78
C LEU A 49 0.43 -14.20 10.30
N VAL A 50 -0.63 -14.62 10.99
CA VAL A 50 -0.59 -14.79 12.45
C VAL A 50 0.40 -15.89 12.84
N TRP A 51 0.40 -17.01 12.10
CA TRP A 51 1.34 -18.11 12.31
C TRP A 51 2.80 -17.71 12.09
N LEU A 52 3.08 -16.89 11.06
CA LEU A 52 4.41 -16.34 10.77
C LEU A 52 4.83 -15.30 11.80
N ALA A 53 3.94 -14.38 12.15
CA ALA A 53 4.23 -13.31 13.11
C ALA A 53 4.57 -13.87 14.50
N ALA A 54 3.93 -14.96 14.91
CA ALA A 54 4.23 -15.65 16.16
C ALA A 54 5.62 -16.30 16.19
N ARG A 55 6.22 -16.59 15.02
CA ARG A 55 7.55 -17.21 14.87
C ARG A 55 8.66 -16.22 14.58
N LEU A 56 8.33 -14.95 14.34
CA LEU A 56 9.33 -13.95 14.04
C LEU A 56 10.17 -13.61 15.28
N PRO A 57 11.49 -13.46 15.15
CA PRO A 57 12.35 -13.08 16.27
C PRO A 57 11.91 -11.78 16.94
N ALA A 58 12.19 -11.64 18.24
CA ALA A 58 11.83 -10.44 18.99
C ALA A 58 12.45 -9.15 18.42
N TRP A 59 13.64 -9.24 17.81
CA TRP A 59 14.33 -8.11 17.18
C TRP A 59 13.71 -7.67 15.85
N ALA A 60 12.91 -8.52 15.18
CA ALA A 60 12.27 -8.16 13.93
C ALA A 60 11.15 -7.15 14.19
N HIS A 61 11.24 -5.95 13.62
CA HIS A 61 10.27 -4.87 13.79
C HIS A 61 9.61 -4.52 12.45
N SER A 62 8.49 -3.79 12.51
CA SER A 62 7.72 -3.37 11.32
C SER A 62 8.62 -2.74 10.27
N ASP A 63 9.48 -1.79 10.66
CA ASP A 63 10.35 -1.06 9.72
C ASP A 63 11.34 -1.98 8.97
N HIS A 64 11.81 -3.06 9.60
CA HIS A 64 12.68 -4.04 8.93
C HIS A 64 11.91 -4.81 7.86
N LEU A 65 10.66 -5.16 8.14
CA LEU A 65 9.79 -5.88 7.21
C LEU A 65 9.36 -4.97 6.06
N THR A 66 9.04 -3.71 6.34
CA THR A 66 8.74 -2.70 5.35
C THR A 66 9.95 -2.45 4.42
N LEU A 67 11.16 -2.31 4.98
CA LEU A 67 12.39 -2.18 4.18
C LEU A 67 12.68 -3.43 3.33
N LEU A 68 12.49 -4.62 3.91
CA LEU A 68 12.61 -5.88 3.18
C LEU A 68 11.63 -5.94 2.01
N GLY A 69 10.37 -5.55 2.26
CA GLY A 69 9.33 -5.49 1.24
C GLY A 69 9.67 -4.52 0.11
N PHE A 70 10.19 -3.34 0.45
CA PHE A 70 10.63 -2.34 -0.51
C PHE A 70 11.83 -2.81 -1.35
N ALA A 71 12.87 -3.35 -0.71
CA ALA A 71 14.03 -3.88 -1.40
C ALA A 71 13.63 -5.02 -2.35
N ALA A 72 12.71 -5.88 -1.92
CA ALA A 72 12.17 -6.93 -2.76
C ALA A 72 11.48 -6.39 -4.02
N MET A 73 10.76 -5.25 -3.95
CA MET A 73 10.15 -4.63 -5.13
C MET A 73 11.19 -4.08 -6.11
N PHE A 74 12.27 -3.49 -5.60
CA PHE A 74 13.40 -3.07 -6.42
C PHE A 74 14.00 -4.26 -7.18
N PHE A 75 14.30 -5.35 -6.47
CA PHE A 75 14.85 -6.56 -7.08
C PHE A 75 13.86 -7.27 -8.00
N ALA A 76 12.56 -7.19 -7.74
CA ALA A 76 11.54 -7.70 -8.66
C ALA A 76 11.54 -6.92 -9.97
N GLY A 77 11.61 -5.58 -9.91
CA GLY A 77 11.78 -4.72 -11.08
C GLY A 77 13.05 -5.03 -11.87
N ALA A 78 14.18 -5.18 -11.18
CA ALA A 78 15.45 -5.59 -11.79
C ALA A 78 15.36 -6.99 -12.41
N GLY A 79 14.67 -7.93 -11.75
CA GLY A 79 14.40 -9.27 -12.26
C GLY A 79 13.58 -9.24 -13.55
N TYR A 80 12.54 -8.40 -13.62
CA TYR A 80 11.81 -8.19 -14.86
C TYR A 80 12.67 -7.57 -15.95
N ALA A 81 13.49 -6.56 -15.65
CA ALA A 81 14.40 -6.00 -16.64
C ALA A 81 15.39 -7.06 -17.17
N LEU A 82 15.87 -7.96 -16.28
CA LEU A 82 16.79 -9.04 -16.62
C LEU A 82 16.19 -10.03 -17.63
N THR A 83 14.87 -10.19 -17.69
CA THR A 83 14.21 -11.13 -18.63
C THR A 83 14.46 -10.81 -20.09
N ARG A 84 14.90 -9.57 -20.38
CA ARG A 84 15.35 -9.17 -21.71
C ARG A 84 16.54 -10.02 -22.20
N TRP A 85 17.40 -10.46 -21.28
CA TRP A 85 18.60 -11.24 -21.59
C TRP A 85 18.45 -12.71 -21.17
N ASP A 86 17.90 -12.96 -19.97
CA ASP A 86 17.74 -14.31 -19.45
C ASP A 86 16.39 -14.45 -18.74
N ARG A 87 15.65 -15.48 -19.12
CA ARG A 87 14.36 -15.82 -18.53
C ARG A 87 14.45 -16.02 -17.02
N ILE A 88 15.64 -16.31 -16.46
CA ILE A 88 15.83 -16.50 -15.00
C ILE A 88 15.30 -15.29 -14.23
N GLY A 89 15.30 -14.11 -14.86
CA GLY A 89 14.65 -12.90 -14.34
C GLY A 89 13.19 -13.11 -13.92
N LEU A 90 12.41 -13.98 -14.57
CA LEU A 90 11.02 -14.29 -14.22
C LEU A 90 10.93 -15.03 -12.87
N LEU A 91 11.83 -15.99 -12.63
CA LEU A 91 11.90 -16.72 -11.37
C LEU A 91 12.38 -15.81 -10.25
N LEU A 92 13.39 -14.97 -10.53
CA LEU A 92 13.86 -13.95 -9.59
C LEU A 92 12.73 -12.98 -9.22
N ALA A 93 12.03 -12.43 -10.22
CA ALA A 93 10.89 -11.53 -9.99
C ALA A 93 9.79 -12.22 -9.16
N THR A 94 9.50 -13.49 -9.43
CA THR A 94 8.51 -14.27 -8.67
C THR A 94 8.92 -14.46 -7.21
N GLY A 95 10.18 -14.82 -6.95
CA GLY A 95 10.72 -14.95 -5.60
C GLY A 95 10.70 -13.61 -4.85
N CYS A 96 11.05 -12.52 -5.54
CA CYS A 96 11.00 -11.17 -5.00
C CYS A 96 9.56 -10.70 -4.72
N LEU A 97 8.58 -11.05 -5.55
CA LEU A 97 7.17 -10.77 -5.27
C LEU A 97 6.68 -11.50 -4.00
N ALA A 98 7.12 -12.74 -3.78
CA ALA A 98 6.83 -13.49 -2.56
C ALA A 98 7.49 -12.84 -1.32
N LEU A 99 8.74 -12.37 -1.46
CA LEU A 99 9.43 -11.65 -0.39
C LEU A 99 8.80 -10.28 -0.09
N ASN A 100 8.34 -9.58 -1.12
CA ASN A 100 7.59 -8.33 -0.96
C ASN A 100 6.29 -8.58 -0.20
N TRP A 101 5.50 -9.58 -0.61
CA TRP A 101 4.29 -9.98 0.10
C TRP A 101 4.58 -10.32 1.56
N PHE A 102 5.68 -11.05 1.83
CA PHE A 102 6.07 -11.38 3.20
C PHE A 102 6.37 -10.13 4.04
N GLY A 103 7.08 -9.13 3.51
CA GLY A 103 7.35 -7.88 4.22
C GLY A 103 6.08 -7.06 4.47
N ASP A 104 5.37 -6.74 3.39
CA ASP A 104 4.19 -5.85 3.34
C ASP A 104 2.96 -6.40 4.07
N SER A 105 2.74 -7.72 4.04
CA SER A 105 1.60 -8.30 4.76
C SER A 105 1.89 -8.49 6.26
N LEU A 106 3.17 -8.63 6.63
CA LEU A 106 3.57 -8.98 7.99
C LEU A 106 3.93 -7.77 8.85
N ASP A 107 4.36 -6.65 8.26
CA ASP A 107 4.74 -5.43 8.99
C ASP A 107 3.59 -4.89 9.86
N GLY A 108 2.41 -4.67 9.27
CA GLY A 108 1.21 -4.23 9.97
C GLY A 108 0.67 -5.30 10.91
N THR A 109 0.86 -6.58 10.59
CA THR A 109 0.45 -7.69 11.45
C THR A 109 1.27 -7.74 12.73
N ILE A 110 2.59 -7.59 12.64
CA ILE A 110 3.47 -7.47 13.80
C ILE A 110 3.21 -6.19 14.58
N ALA A 111 3.01 -5.06 13.90
CA ALA A 111 2.71 -3.80 14.57
C ALA A 111 1.45 -3.92 15.45
N ARG A 112 0.42 -4.61 14.96
CA ARG A 112 -0.80 -4.93 15.72
C ARG A 112 -0.54 -5.91 16.87
N LEU A 113 0.09 -7.05 16.58
CA LEU A 113 0.33 -8.10 17.58
C LEU A 113 1.20 -7.63 18.74
N ARG A 114 2.17 -6.74 18.47
CA ARG A 114 3.05 -6.18 19.50
C ARG A 114 2.52 -4.88 20.11
N ASN A 115 1.32 -4.44 19.71
CA ASN A 115 0.71 -3.18 20.13
C ASN A 115 1.64 -1.96 19.96
N ARG A 116 2.35 -1.90 18.83
CA ARG A 116 3.32 -0.84 18.46
C ARG A 116 2.91 -0.17 17.14
N GLN A 117 1.60 0.05 16.97
CA GLN A 117 1.07 0.68 15.76
C GLN A 117 1.44 2.17 15.75
N ARG A 118 1.86 2.66 14.57
CA ARG A 118 2.12 4.09 14.33
C ARG A 118 1.25 4.54 13.15
N PRO A 119 -0.04 4.84 13.37
CA PRO A 119 -1.03 5.03 12.30
C PRO A 119 -0.58 6.03 11.21
N ARG A 120 -0.14 7.22 11.62
CA ARG A 120 0.28 8.27 10.67
C ARG A 120 1.59 7.97 9.95
N TYR A 121 2.57 7.46 10.69
CA TYR A 121 3.90 7.17 10.15
C TYR A 121 3.85 5.96 9.22
N GLY A 122 3.22 4.86 9.66
CA GLY A 122 3.00 3.67 8.85
C GLY A 122 2.23 4.02 7.58
N PHE A 123 1.08 4.69 7.71
CA PHE A 123 0.32 5.15 6.54
C PHE A 123 1.18 5.92 5.54
N TYR A 124 1.98 6.91 5.97
CA TYR A 124 2.83 7.66 5.05
C TYR A 124 3.91 6.80 4.38
N VAL A 125 4.63 6.00 5.17
CA VAL A 125 5.74 5.17 4.69
C VAL A 125 5.24 4.09 3.73
N ASP A 126 4.15 3.40 4.08
CA ASP A 126 3.53 2.35 3.27
C ASP A 126 3.19 2.90 1.88
N HIS A 127 2.48 4.03 1.80
CA HIS A 127 2.08 4.63 0.53
C HIS A 127 3.25 5.15 -0.31
N MET A 128 4.30 5.68 0.33
CA MET A 128 5.49 6.13 -0.38
C MET A 128 6.27 4.94 -0.98
N ILE A 129 6.40 3.87 -0.20
CA ILE A 129 7.06 2.63 -0.61
C ILE A 129 6.25 1.91 -1.69
N ASP A 130 4.92 1.91 -1.60
CA ASP A 130 4.04 1.37 -2.64
C ASP A 130 4.19 2.14 -3.95
N THR A 131 4.28 3.47 -3.88
CA THR A 131 4.50 4.33 -5.05
C THR A 131 5.84 4.02 -5.73
N ALA A 132 6.92 3.97 -4.95
CA ALA A 132 8.24 3.67 -5.47
C ALA A 132 8.37 2.20 -5.92
N GLY A 133 7.76 1.26 -5.20
CA GLY A 133 7.72 -0.15 -5.56
C GLY A 133 6.94 -0.39 -6.85
N GLY A 134 5.79 0.28 -7.02
CA GLY A 134 5.01 0.29 -8.25
C GLY A 134 5.85 0.80 -9.44
N LEU A 135 6.63 1.87 -9.25
CA LEU A 135 7.56 2.37 -10.25
C LEU A 135 8.60 1.32 -10.64
N PHE A 136 9.22 0.64 -9.67
CA PHE A 136 10.22 -0.40 -9.96
C PHE A 136 9.63 -1.58 -10.73
N LEU A 137 8.46 -2.08 -10.31
CA LEU A 137 7.79 -3.18 -11.01
C LEU A 137 7.38 -2.80 -12.43
N MET A 138 6.69 -1.67 -12.59
CA MET A 138 6.19 -1.24 -13.90
C MET A 138 7.33 -0.83 -14.82
N GLY A 139 8.37 -0.18 -14.29
CA GLY A 139 9.61 0.12 -15.00
C GLY A 139 10.35 -1.14 -15.45
N GLY A 140 10.50 -2.13 -14.55
CA GLY A 140 11.07 -3.42 -14.88
C GLY A 140 10.32 -4.14 -15.99
N LEU A 141 8.99 -4.20 -15.89
CA LEU A 141 8.11 -4.76 -16.92
C LEU A 141 8.21 -4.00 -18.26
N ALA A 142 8.29 -2.67 -18.24
CA ALA A 142 8.47 -1.87 -19.45
C ALA A 142 9.80 -2.19 -20.17
N LEU A 143 10.87 -2.42 -19.40
CA LEU A 143 12.21 -2.75 -19.93
C LEU A 143 12.35 -4.22 -20.35
N SER A 144 11.54 -5.10 -19.76
CA SER A 144 11.58 -6.57 -19.94
C SER A 144 11.33 -7.04 -21.37
N GLY A 145 10.59 -6.24 -22.17
CA GLY A 145 10.09 -6.66 -23.48
C GLY A 145 8.93 -7.67 -23.44
N LEU A 146 8.46 -8.07 -22.24
CA LEU A 146 7.32 -8.97 -22.04
C LEU A 146 5.97 -8.26 -22.28
N MET A 147 5.95 -6.95 -22.07
CA MET A 147 4.78 -6.10 -22.19
C MET A 147 5.16 -4.81 -22.90
N ASP A 148 4.23 -4.23 -23.65
CA ASP A 148 4.42 -2.91 -24.26
C ASP A 148 4.59 -1.84 -23.16
N TRP A 149 5.63 -1.01 -23.30
CA TRP A 149 5.97 0.00 -22.29
C TRP A 149 4.83 1.02 -22.08
N ARG A 150 3.99 1.26 -23.09
CA ARG A 150 2.83 2.17 -22.97
C ARG A 150 1.77 1.58 -22.06
N ILE A 151 1.58 0.26 -22.11
CA ILE A 151 0.67 -0.47 -21.21
C ILE A 151 1.26 -0.45 -19.80
N ALA A 152 2.58 -0.64 -19.64
CA ALA A 152 3.25 -0.54 -18.34
C ALA A 152 3.04 0.84 -17.70
N MET A 153 3.27 1.90 -18.48
CA MET A 153 3.08 3.28 -18.02
C MET A 153 1.60 3.58 -17.78
N GLY A 154 0.70 3.10 -18.62
CA GLY A 154 -0.74 3.21 -18.41
C GLY A 154 -1.19 2.58 -17.10
N MET A 155 -0.70 1.39 -16.77
CA MET A 155 -0.96 0.75 -15.48
C MET A 155 -0.42 1.58 -14.31
N PHE A 156 0.81 2.08 -14.41
CA PHE A 156 1.41 2.89 -13.36
C PHE A 156 0.63 4.20 -13.15
N ILE A 157 0.23 4.89 -14.22
CA ILE A 157 -0.59 6.10 -14.15
C ILE A 157 -1.95 5.80 -13.50
N ALA A 158 -2.63 4.73 -13.92
CA ALA A 158 -3.91 4.34 -13.35
C ALA A 158 -3.80 4.01 -11.85
N PHE A 159 -2.71 3.33 -11.45
CA PHE A 159 -2.39 3.09 -10.04
C PHE A 159 -2.18 4.39 -9.26
N LEU A 160 -1.42 5.35 -9.80
CA LEU A 160 -1.21 6.65 -9.18
C LEU A 160 -2.51 7.45 -9.04
N MET A 161 -3.37 7.44 -10.06
CA MET A 161 -4.67 8.11 -10.00
C MET A 161 -5.56 7.53 -8.90
N LEU A 162 -5.63 6.21 -8.78
CA LEU A 162 -6.38 5.54 -7.72
C LEU A 162 -5.77 5.81 -6.33
N SER A 163 -4.44 5.89 -6.25
CA SER A 163 -3.72 6.25 -5.03
C SER A 163 -4.06 7.67 -4.58
N ILE A 164 -3.98 8.65 -5.48
CA ILE A 164 -4.35 10.05 -5.19
C ILE A 164 -5.80 10.15 -4.71
N GLU A 165 -6.72 9.47 -5.40
CA GLU A 165 -8.13 9.42 -5.03
C GLU A 165 -8.31 8.88 -3.60
N SER A 166 -7.65 7.76 -3.30
CA SER A 166 -7.67 7.17 -1.97
C SER A 166 -7.11 8.11 -0.90
N TYR A 167 -6.03 8.85 -1.20
CA TYR A 167 -5.43 9.79 -0.25
C TYR A 167 -6.38 10.95 0.04
N LEU A 168 -6.93 11.55 -1.01
CA LEU A 168 -7.91 12.64 -0.88
C LEU A 168 -9.14 12.18 -0.11
N ALA A 169 -9.67 11.00 -0.41
CA ALA A 169 -10.80 10.44 0.33
C ALA A 169 -10.46 10.22 1.81
N THR A 170 -9.24 9.76 2.13
CA THR A 170 -8.78 9.57 3.52
C THR A 170 -8.84 10.88 4.31
N TYR A 171 -8.31 11.96 3.73
CA TYR A 171 -8.23 13.25 4.41
C TYR A 171 -9.56 14.02 4.40
N ALA A 172 -10.33 13.93 3.31
CA ALA A 172 -11.57 14.69 3.15
C ALA A 172 -12.78 14.03 3.83
N LEU A 173 -12.85 12.70 3.85
CA LEU A 173 -13.98 11.95 4.41
C LEU A 173 -13.68 11.32 5.77
N GLY A 174 -12.42 11.32 6.23
CA GLY A 174 -12.01 10.70 7.50
C GLY A 174 -12.29 9.19 7.58
N ALA A 175 -12.64 8.55 6.46
CA ALA A 175 -13.03 7.15 6.39
C ALA A 175 -12.41 6.48 5.15
N PHE A 176 -11.40 5.64 5.35
CA PHE A 176 -10.90 4.75 4.31
C PHE A 176 -11.91 3.62 4.11
N ARG A 177 -12.70 3.67 3.03
CA ARG A 177 -13.55 2.54 2.61
C ARG A 177 -13.23 2.14 1.18
N LEU A 178 -12.07 1.53 0.98
CA LEU A 178 -11.76 0.76 -0.22
C LEU A 178 -12.40 -0.64 -0.15
N SER A 179 -13.73 -0.72 0.00
CA SER A 179 -14.47 -2.00 0.04
C SER A 179 -15.15 -2.32 -1.30
N HIS A 180 -14.49 -2.05 -2.44
CA HIS A 180 -15.15 -2.14 -3.74
C HIS A 180 -14.58 -3.21 -4.69
N ALA A 181 -13.54 -3.96 -4.28
CA ALA A 181 -13.01 -5.06 -5.08
C ALA A 181 -12.74 -6.32 -4.24
N LYS A 182 -13.21 -7.48 -4.72
CA LYS A 182 -12.94 -8.80 -4.12
C LYS A 182 -11.51 -9.31 -4.42
N LEU A 183 -10.79 -8.63 -5.30
CA LEU A 183 -9.37 -8.88 -5.60
C LEU A 183 -8.53 -7.90 -4.78
N GLY A 184 -7.75 -8.43 -3.84
CA GLY A 184 -6.81 -7.67 -3.04
C GLY A 184 -5.38 -7.75 -3.59
N PRO A 185 -4.42 -7.10 -2.90
CA PRO A 185 -3.01 -7.11 -3.29
C PRO A 185 -2.41 -8.52 -3.39
N THR A 186 -2.82 -9.44 -2.53
CA THR A 186 -2.35 -10.84 -2.53
C THR A 186 -2.78 -11.58 -3.78
N GLU A 187 -4.05 -11.46 -4.19
CA GLU A 187 -4.54 -12.09 -5.42
C GLU A 187 -3.80 -11.57 -6.65
N ILE A 188 -3.53 -10.26 -6.71
CA ILE A 188 -2.78 -9.64 -7.81
C ILE A 188 -1.36 -10.20 -7.88
N ARG A 189 -0.66 -10.35 -6.74
CA ARG A 189 0.68 -10.95 -6.70
C ARG A 189 0.67 -12.41 -7.14
N ILE A 190 -0.33 -13.20 -6.73
CA ILE A 190 -0.49 -14.59 -7.17
C ILE A 190 -0.72 -14.66 -8.69
N LEU A 191 -1.57 -13.79 -9.24
CA LEU A 191 -1.80 -13.71 -10.69
C LEU A 191 -0.53 -13.36 -11.47
N LEU A 192 0.27 -12.42 -10.97
CA LEU A 192 1.57 -12.07 -11.56
C LEU A 192 2.55 -13.24 -11.48
N ALA A 193 2.65 -13.93 -10.34
CA ALA A 193 3.50 -15.11 -10.17
C ALA A 193 3.09 -16.25 -11.12
N ALA A 194 1.79 -16.50 -11.27
CA ALA A 194 1.26 -17.47 -12.21
C ALA A 194 1.57 -17.09 -13.67
N GLY A 195 1.44 -15.81 -14.00
CA GLY A 195 1.82 -15.26 -15.31
C GLY A 195 3.32 -15.41 -15.61
N ASN A 196 4.19 -15.16 -14.63
CA ASN A 196 5.63 -15.40 -14.74
C ASN A 196 5.94 -16.88 -15.02
N LEU A 197 5.29 -17.80 -14.28
CA LEU A 197 5.46 -19.23 -14.48
C LEU A 197 4.97 -19.67 -15.87
N ALA A 198 3.83 -19.14 -16.33
CA ALA A 198 3.31 -19.40 -17.66
C ALA A 198 4.28 -18.94 -18.77
N LEU A 199 4.88 -17.76 -18.62
CA LEU A 199 5.90 -17.25 -19.55
C LEU A 199 7.22 -18.02 -19.47
N TRP A 200 7.59 -18.53 -18.30
CA TRP A 200 8.76 -19.39 -18.14
C TRP A 200 8.59 -20.72 -18.88
N LEU A 201 7.42 -21.37 -18.76
CA LEU A 201 7.09 -22.62 -19.45
C LEU A 201 6.83 -22.41 -20.94
N HIS A 202 6.15 -21.32 -21.29
CA HIS A 202 5.76 -20.97 -22.65
C HIS A 202 6.16 -19.52 -22.96
N PRO A 203 7.40 -19.29 -23.43
CA PRO A 203 7.95 -17.95 -23.68
C PRO A 203 7.19 -17.11 -24.72
N ALA A 204 6.41 -17.78 -25.57
CA ALA A 204 5.53 -17.16 -26.55
C ALA A 204 4.06 -17.21 -26.13
N ALA A 205 3.75 -17.34 -24.84
CA ALA A 205 2.38 -17.39 -24.35
C ALA A 205 1.61 -16.14 -24.78
N ARG A 206 0.69 -16.36 -25.70
CA ARG A 206 -0.33 -15.40 -26.15
C ARG A 206 -1.66 -15.84 -25.60
N VAL A 207 -2.57 -14.90 -25.42
CA VAL A 207 -3.94 -15.25 -25.04
C VAL A 207 -4.54 -16.06 -26.19
N TRP A 208 -5.12 -17.22 -25.86
CA TRP A 208 -5.57 -18.22 -26.84
C TRP A 208 -6.45 -17.58 -27.92
N GLY A 209 -6.06 -17.76 -29.20
CA GLY A 209 -6.78 -17.22 -30.34
C GLY A 209 -6.58 -15.72 -30.61
N THR A 210 -5.71 -15.03 -29.88
CA THR A 210 -5.42 -13.58 -30.09
C THR A 210 -3.94 -13.33 -30.37
N PRO A 211 -3.59 -12.20 -31.03
CA PRO A 211 -2.20 -11.80 -31.22
C PRO A 211 -1.57 -11.18 -29.95
N TYR A 212 -2.36 -10.93 -28.89
CA TYR A 212 -1.91 -10.21 -27.71
C TYR A 212 -1.07 -11.08 -26.78
N ARG A 213 0.01 -10.50 -26.23
CA ARG A 213 0.83 -11.14 -25.20
C ARG A 213 0.02 -11.25 -23.92
N LEU A 214 0.31 -12.26 -23.10
CA LEU A 214 -0.38 -12.49 -21.84
C LEU A 214 -0.37 -11.25 -20.93
N PHE A 215 0.78 -10.58 -20.81
CA PHE A 215 0.93 -9.39 -19.97
C PHE A 215 0.30 -8.14 -20.56
N ASP A 216 0.31 -7.97 -21.89
CA ASP A 216 -0.40 -6.85 -22.53
C ASP A 216 -1.91 -6.94 -22.26
N PHE A 217 -2.49 -8.12 -22.42
CA PHE A 217 -3.91 -8.34 -22.19
C PHE A 217 -4.29 -8.14 -20.71
N GLY A 218 -3.51 -8.74 -19.79
CA GLY A 218 -3.68 -8.52 -18.36
C GLY A 218 -3.55 -7.06 -17.97
N GLY A 219 -2.58 -6.34 -18.55
CA GLY A 219 -2.34 -4.93 -18.30
C GLY A 219 -3.47 -4.04 -18.78
N LEU A 220 -4.05 -4.31 -19.96
CA LEU A 220 -5.22 -3.58 -20.45
C LEU A 220 -6.45 -3.78 -19.54
N ILE A 221 -6.68 -5.00 -19.07
CA ILE A 221 -7.74 -5.28 -18.10
C ILE A 221 -7.49 -4.53 -16.79
N ALA A 222 -6.25 -4.51 -16.30
CA ALA A 222 -5.88 -3.79 -15.08
C ALA A 222 -6.11 -2.28 -15.22
N ILE A 223 -5.71 -1.68 -16.35
CA ILE A 223 -5.95 -0.26 -16.65
C ILE A 223 -7.45 0.04 -16.65
N ALA A 224 -8.24 -0.75 -17.38
CA ALA A 224 -9.69 -0.55 -17.46
C ALA A 224 -10.36 -0.70 -16.09
N GLY A 225 -9.95 -1.71 -15.31
CA GLY A 225 -10.44 -1.95 -13.96
C GLY A 225 -10.12 -0.81 -12.99
N MET A 226 -8.86 -0.39 -12.92
CA MET A 226 -8.43 0.73 -12.07
C MET A 226 -9.09 2.05 -12.50
N GLY A 227 -9.21 2.30 -13.81
CA GLY A 227 -9.89 3.48 -14.34
C GLY A 227 -11.37 3.52 -13.94
N ALA A 228 -12.08 2.40 -14.09
CA ALA A 228 -13.48 2.29 -13.65
C ALA A 228 -13.62 2.49 -12.13
N MET A 229 -12.72 1.90 -11.33
CA MET A 229 -12.69 2.08 -9.88
C MET A 229 -12.47 3.55 -9.50
N PHE A 230 -11.50 4.22 -10.13
CA PHE A 230 -11.20 5.63 -9.92
C PHE A 230 -12.42 6.50 -10.21
N VAL A 231 -13.05 6.36 -11.39
CA VAL A 231 -14.23 7.14 -11.76
C VAL A 231 -15.37 6.90 -10.78
N ALA A 232 -15.64 5.64 -10.44
CA ALA A 232 -16.71 5.30 -9.51
C ALA A 232 -16.46 5.85 -8.10
N ALA A 233 -15.21 5.79 -7.61
CA ALA A 233 -14.83 6.32 -6.31
C ALA A 233 -14.91 7.85 -6.27
N ALA A 234 -14.35 8.53 -7.28
CA ALA A 234 -14.43 9.98 -7.42
C ALA A 234 -15.89 10.48 -7.45
N ILE A 235 -16.79 9.83 -8.21
CA ILE A 235 -18.21 10.20 -8.25
C ILE A 235 -18.87 9.99 -6.88
N ARG A 236 -18.65 8.83 -6.23
CA ARG A 236 -19.26 8.54 -4.92
C ARG A 236 -18.79 9.53 -3.87
N HIS A 237 -17.48 9.68 -3.70
CA HIS A 237 -16.91 10.56 -2.68
C HIS A 237 -17.29 12.03 -2.94
N THR A 238 -17.31 12.49 -4.19
CA THR A 238 -17.79 13.85 -4.51
C THR A 238 -19.26 14.04 -4.13
N ARG A 239 -20.12 13.05 -4.40
CA ARG A 239 -21.54 13.10 -4.01
C ARG A 239 -21.72 13.08 -2.50
N ASP A 240 -20.90 12.31 -1.80
CA ASP A 240 -20.94 12.21 -0.34
C ASP A 240 -20.52 13.54 0.30
N LEU A 241 -19.40 14.14 -0.13
CA LEU A 241 -18.98 15.47 0.30
C LEU A 241 -20.04 16.52 0.01
N TYR A 242 -20.57 16.56 -1.22
CA TYR A 242 -21.59 17.53 -1.60
C TYR A 242 -22.86 17.42 -0.73
N ARG A 243 -23.22 16.21 -0.29
CA ARG A 243 -24.35 16.00 0.62
C ARG A 243 -24.04 16.45 2.05
N MET A 244 -22.81 16.29 2.51
CA MET A 244 -22.36 16.72 3.83
C MET A 244 -22.26 18.24 3.94
N GLU A 245 -21.86 18.91 2.86
CA GLU A 245 -21.63 20.37 2.81
C GLU A 245 -22.65 21.11 1.94
N LYS A 246 -23.92 20.69 1.96
CA LYS A 246 -24.97 21.41 1.22
C LYS A 246 -25.07 22.85 1.71
N LEU A 247 -24.76 23.79 0.82
CA LEU A 247 -25.04 25.20 1.03
C LEU A 247 -26.57 25.39 0.95
N THR A 248 -27.19 25.58 2.12
CA THR A 248 -28.58 26.02 2.25
C THR A 248 -28.81 27.38 1.64
#